data_AF-A0A8C6E2Q7-F1
#
_entry.id   AF-A0A8C6E2Q7-F1
#
_cell.length_a   1.000
_cell.length_b   1.000
_cell.length_c   1.000
_cell.angle_alpha   90.00
_cell.angle_beta   90.00
_cell.angle_gamma   90.00
#
_symmetry.space_group_name_H-M   'P 1'
#
loop_
_entity.id
_entity.type
_entity.pdbx_description
1 polymer ?
#
loop_
_entity_poly.entity_id
_entity_poly.type
_entity_poly.pdbx_seq_one_letter_code
_entity_poly.pdbx_strand_id
1 'polypeptide(L)'
;MALNSEDLSSGFRHGKVMAFINERMSTHAKGPEFYLENLSLSWENVEDKLRAILEDRLVPIQAKEACAWSSLALGVRFAHKQSQLHRHRVQWLHDFAGLHRSAAQALASDMKLLTAQHEVERKEAAFQLQLTQASLAEVQKERDLLKWKLFKAVRLPSPALPRPAPPRHAPPRHAHSVLLPCPPPTPQCQGRSQLCLLFSRGFGLPRRQSQSGQAWPLSVGLEQKEQVKRRRRQGPLLLLLRLLKPQEEEDRRMRRGGKLPTRQKI
;
A
#
# COMPACT_ATOMS: atom_id res chain seq x y z
N MET A 1 -18.04 -52.58 10.86
CA MET A 1 -16.74 -52.84 10.20
C MET A 1 -15.78 -51.70 10.52
N ALA A 2 -14.47 -51.92 10.42
CA ALA A 2 -13.48 -50.87 10.72
C ALA A 2 -13.43 -49.78 9.63
N LEU A 3 -13.47 -50.18 8.35
CA LEU A 3 -13.66 -49.26 7.22
C LEU A 3 -15.14 -49.14 6.88
N ASN A 4 -15.61 -47.92 6.68
CA ASN A 4 -16.97 -47.61 6.27
C ASN A 4 -17.01 -47.24 4.79
N SER A 5 -17.99 -47.77 4.05
CA SER A 5 -18.18 -47.44 2.62
C SER A 5 -18.50 -45.96 2.39
N GLU A 6 -19.15 -45.33 3.37
CA GLU A 6 -19.53 -43.91 3.35
C GLU A 6 -18.37 -42.98 3.75
N ASP A 7 -17.26 -43.51 4.26
CA ASP A 7 -16.11 -42.70 4.62
C ASP A 7 -15.29 -42.32 3.37
N LEU A 8 -15.61 -41.13 2.84
CA LEU A 8 -14.89 -40.51 1.73
C LEU A 8 -13.40 -40.25 2.04
N SER A 9 -13.02 -40.25 3.33
CA SER A 9 -11.64 -40.03 3.75
C SER A 9 -10.78 -41.30 3.76
N SER A 10 -11.37 -42.47 3.50
CA SER A 10 -10.68 -43.76 3.45
C SER A 10 -9.65 -43.86 2.32
N GLY A 11 -9.82 -43.09 1.24
CA GLY A 11 -8.94 -43.09 0.07
C GLY A 11 -9.19 -44.24 -0.92
N PHE A 12 -10.03 -45.20 -0.57
CA PHE A 12 -10.43 -46.28 -1.46
C PHE A 12 -11.59 -45.83 -2.37
N ARG A 13 -11.47 -46.11 -3.67
CA ARG A 13 -12.50 -45.76 -4.66
C ARG A 13 -13.52 -46.87 -4.91
N HIS A 14 -13.17 -48.11 -4.58
CA HIS A 14 -13.96 -49.29 -4.95
C HIS A 14 -14.43 -50.03 -3.70
N GLY A 15 -15.75 -50.10 -3.52
CA GLY A 15 -16.36 -50.78 -2.36
C GLY A 15 -15.96 -52.26 -2.21
N LYS A 16 -15.77 -52.97 -3.33
CA LYS A 16 -15.29 -54.37 -3.32
C LYS A 16 -13.89 -54.51 -2.71
N VAL A 17 -12.99 -53.56 -3.00
CA VAL A 17 -11.63 -53.56 -2.43
C VAL A 17 -11.70 -53.26 -0.93
N MET A 18 -12.56 -52.31 -0.52
CA MET A 18 -12.77 -52.02 0.91
C MET A 18 -13.33 -53.23 1.66
N ALA A 19 -14.30 -53.94 1.07
CA ALA A 19 -14.87 -55.14 1.68
C ALA A 19 -13.81 -56.24 1.85
N PHE A 20 -13.00 -56.50 0.82
CA PHE A 20 -11.91 -57.46 0.90
C PHE A 20 -10.89 -57.08 1.98
N ILE A 21 -10.48 -55.81 2.05
CA ILE A 21 -9.53 -55.37 3.09
C ILE A 21 -10.16 -55.52 4.48
N ASN A 22 -11.42 -55.12 4.67
CA ASN A 22 -12.15 -55.34 5.92
C ASN A 22 -12.18 -56.82 6.32
N GLU A 23 -12.43 -57.73 5.38
CA GLU A 23 -12.40 -59.16 5.60
C GLU A 23 -10.99 -59.62 6.05
N ARG A 24 -9.94 -59.22 5.32
CA ARG A 24 -8.56 -59.57 5.65
C ARG A 24 -8.11 -59.02 7.00
N MET A 25 -8.53 -57.81 7.38
CA MET A 25 -8.28 -57.27 8.71
C MET A 25 -9.06 -58.04 9.79
N SER A 26 -10.30 -58.42 9.50
CA SER A 26 -11.20 -59.10 10.46
C SER A 26 -10.82 -60.57 10.71
N THR A 27 -9.78 -61.08 10.05
CA THR A 27 -9.21 -62.41 10.33
C THR A 27 -8.70 -62.55 11.77
N HIS A 28 -8.37 -61.43 12.44
CA HIS A 28 -7.99 -61.40 13.84
C HIS A 28 -8.47 -60.10 14.50
N ALA A 29 -8.93 -60.16 15.76
CA ALA A 29 -9.49 -59.01 16.49
C ALA A 29 -8.54 -57.79 16.52
N LYS A 30 -7.22 -58.06 16.60
CA LYS A 30 -6.19 -57.02 16.59
C LYS A 30 -6.18 -56.15 15.33
N GLY A 31 -6.63 -56.64 14.17
CA GLY A 31 -6.68 -55.84 12.94
C GLY A 31 -7.60 -54.62 13.08
N PRO A 32 -8.92 -54.81 13.23
CA PRO A 32 -9.87 -53.72 13.44
C PRO A 32 -9.50 -52.81 14.62
N GLU A 33 -9.02 -53.37 15.74
CA GLU A 33 -8.53 -52.58 16.88
C GLU A 33 -7.36 -51.69 16.49
N PHE A 34 -6.34 -52.26 15.84
CA PHE A 34 -5.17 -51.52 15.39
C PHE A 34 -5.57 -50.41 14.41
N TYR A 35 -6.51 -50.67 13.49
CA TYR A 35 -7.00 -49.62 12.61
C TYR A 35 -7.59 -48.44 13.40
N LEU A 36 -8.52 -48.72 14.32
CA LEU A 36 -9.24 -47.72 15.10
C LEU A 36 -8.33 -46.93 16.05
N GLU A 37 -7.43 -47.61 16.77
CA GLU A 37 -6.47 -47.00 17.71
C GLU A 37 -5.50 -46.02 17.02
N ASN A 38 -5.26 -46.21 15.73
CA ASN A 38 -4.25 -45.48 14.97
C ASN A 38 -4.83 -44.48 13.97
N LEU A 39 -6.15 -44.32 13.89
CA LEU A 39 -6.85 -43.43 12.95
C LEU A 39 -6.42 -41.95 13.00
N SER A 40 -5.94 -41.50 14.15
CA SER A 40 -5.55 -40.12 14.45
C SER A 40 -4.03 -39.91 14.56
N LEU A 41 -3.23 -40.96 14.40
CA LEU A 41 -1.78 -40.86 14.50
C LEU A 41 -1.15 -40.42 13.19
N SER A 42 0.09 -39.93 13.26
CA SER A 42 0.94 -39.72 12.09
C SER A 42 1.31 -41.06 11.46
N TRP A 43 1.56 -41.06 10.15
CA TRP A 43 1.98 -42.27 9.43
C TRP A 43 3.25 -42.90 10.04
N GLU A 44 4.23 -42.09 10.41
CA GLU A 44 5.45 -42.50 11.10
C GLU A 44 5.15 -43.32 12.37
N ASN A 45 4.27 -42.82 13.25
CA ASN A 45 3.90 -43.52 14.47
C ASN A 45 3.15 -44.84 14.19
N VAL A 46 2.39 -44.91 13.09
CA VAL A 46 1.71 -46.15 12.66
C VAL A 46 2.73 -47.17 12.17
N GLU A 47 3.71 -46.76 11.37
CA GLU A 47 4.80 -47.63 10.90
C GLU A 47 5.65 -48.15 12.05
N ASP A 48 5.98 -47.31 13.03
CA ASP A 48 6.74 -47.72 14.21
C ASP A 48 5.99 -48.76 15.05
N LYS A 49 4.68 -48.56 15.25
CA LYS A 49 3.84 -49.53 15.94
C LYS A 49 3.72 -50.85 15.16
N LEU A 50 3.58 -50.78 13.84
CA LEU A 50 3.55 -51.99 13.00
C LEU A 50 4.89 -52.73 13.10
N ARG A 51 6.01 -52.02 13.06
CA ARG A 51 7.35 -52.61 13.22
C ARG A 51 7.47 -53.36 14.53
N ALA A 52 7.07 -52.74 15.65
CA ALA A 52 7.09 -53.39 16.96
C ALA A 52 6.27 -54.69 16.98
N ILE A 53 5.07 -54.69 16.37
CA ILE A 53 4.22 -55.89 16.25
C ILE A 53 4.88 -56.98 15.40
N LEU A 54 5.56 -56.60 14.31
CA LEU A 54 6.22 -57.55 13.41
C LEU A 54 7.45 -58.19 14.07
N GLU A 55 8.21 -57.43 14.86
CA GLU A 55 9.40 -57.90 15.57
C GLU A 55 9.07 -58.76 16.80
N ASP A 56 7.90 -58.56 17.41
CA ASP A 56 7.48 -59.35 18.58
C ASP A 56 7.17 -60.80 18.20
N ARG A 57 7.94 -61.74 18.75
CA ARG A 57 7.78 -63.18 18.51
C ARG A 57 6.55 -63.76 19.23
N LEU A 58 6.03 -63.08 20.24
CA LEU A 58 4.86 -63.51 21.01
C LEU A 58 3.55 -63.22 20.27
N VAL A 59 3.56 -62.33 19.29
CA VAL A 59 2.37 -62.00 18.50
C VAL A 59 2.11 -63.10 17.46
N PRO A 60 0.91 -63.71 17.43
CA PRO A 60 0.54 -64.70 16.42
C PRO A 60 0.63 -64.18 14.99
N ILE A 61 0.96 -65.04 14.03
CA ILE A 61 1.12 -64.64 12.63
C ILE A 61 -0.16 -64.05 12.04
N GLN A 62 -1.33 -64.58 12.40
CA GLN A 62 -2.62 -64.04 11.95
C GLN A 62 -2.86 -62.62 12.48
N ALA A 63 -2.41 -62.32 13.70
CA ALA A 63 -2.49 -60.97 14.25
C ALA A 63 -1.56 -60.01 13.53
N LYS A 64 -0.34 -60.45 13.18
CA LYS A 64 0.60 -59.67 12.35
C LYS A 64 0.03 -59.35 10.98
N GLU A 65 -0.54 -60.36 10.31
CA GLU A 65 -1.18 -60.17 8.99
C GLU A 65 -2.37 -59.22 9.06
N ALA A 66 -3.25 -59.38 10.06
CA ALA A 66 -4.39 -58.48 10.27
C ALA A 66 -3.95 -57.03 10.54
N CYS A 67 -2.88 -56.83 11.32
CA CYS A 67 -2.28 -55.52 11.56
C CYS A 67 -1.64 -54.95 10.28
N ALA A 68 -1.01 -55.77 9.46
CA ALA A 68 -0.43 -55.34 8.18
C ALA A 68 -1.51 -54.83 7.21
N TRP A 69 -2.64 -55.54 7.09
CA TRP A 69 -3.80 -55.07 6.31
C TRP A 69 -4.39 -53.76 6.86
N SER A 70 -4.39 -53.61 8.19
CA SER A 70 -4.85 -52.40 8.87
C SER A 70 -3.94 -51.21 8.61
N SER A 71 -2.62 -51.42 8.66
CA SER A 71 -1.62 -50.41 8.29
C SER A 71 -1.70 -50.04 6.82
N LEU A 72 -1.94 -51.00 5.91
CA LEU A 72 -2.17 -50.69 4.49
C LEU A 72 -3.38 -49.76 4.33
N ALA A 73 -4.49 -50.05 5.01
CA ALA A 73 -5.68 -49.20 4.96
C ALA A 73 -5.42 -47.79 5.52
N LEU A 74 -4.68 -47.68 6.63
CA LEU A 74 -4.25 -46.40 7.18
C LEU A 74 -3.33 -45.63 6.23
N GLY A 75 -2.40 -46.32 5.55
CA GLY A 75 -1.48 -45.72 4.58
C GLY A 75 -2.20 -45.16 3.36
N VAL A 76 -3.18 -45.89 2.81
CA VAL A 76 -4.03 -45.40 1.72
C VAL A 76 -4.79 -44.15 2.14
N ARG A 77 -5.38 -44.15 3.33
CA ARG A 77 -6.06 -42.97 3.89
C ARG A 77 -5.11 -41.78 4.07
N PHE A 78 -3.91 -42.01 4.61
CA PHE A 78 -2.92 -40.96 4.79
C PHE A 78 -2.48 -40.35 3.45
N ALA A 79 -2.11 -41.18 2.48
CA ALA A 79 -1.73 -40.75 1.14
C ALA A 79 -2.87 -39.98 0.46
N HIS A 80 -4.11 -40.44 0.61
CA HIS A 80 -5.27 -39.73 0.08
C HIS A 80 -5.42 -38.34 0.69
N LYS A 81 -5.42 -38.22 2.03
CA LYS A 81 -5.52 -36.93 2.73
C LYS A 81 -4.37 -36.00 2.37
N GLN A 82 -3.14 -36.51 2.32
CA GLN A 82 -1.97 -35.74 1.91
C GLN A 82 -2.11 -35.21 0.48
N SER A 83 -2.62 -36.04 -0.45
CA SER A 83 -2.86 -35.61 -1.83
C SER A 83 -3.90 -34.49 -1.92
N GLN A 84 -4.97 -34.55 -1.11
CA GLN A 84 -6.01 -33.53 -1.08
C GLN A 84 -5.45 -32.20 -0.56
N LEU A 85 -4.75 -32.23 0.57
CA LEU A 85 -4.10 -31.04 1.14
C LEU A 85 -3.09 -30.43 0.16
N HIS A 86 -2.31 -31.28 -0.52
CA HIS A 86 -1.35 -30.80 -1.51
C HIS A 86 -2.03 -30.12 -2.69
N ARG A 87 -3.11 -30.70 -3.24
CA ARG A 87 -3.91 -30.07 -4.30
C ARG A 87 -4.47 -28.72 -3.87
N HIS A 88 -5.06 -28.66 -2.67
CA HIS A 88 -5.59 -27.40 -2.14
C HIS A 88 -4.49 -26.34 -1.99
N ARG A 89 -3.31 -26.73 -1.50
CA ARG A 89 -2.17 -25.81 -1.37
C ARG A 89 -1.68 -25.30 -2.71
N VAL A 90 -1.58 -26.19 -3.71
CA VAL A 90 -1.17 -25.81 -5.08
C VAL A 90 -2.19 -24.86 -5.69
N GLN A 91 -3.48 -25.16 -5.56
CA GLN A 91 -4.56 -24.30 -6.04
C GLN A 91 -4.50 -22.92 -5.38
N TRP A 92 -4.36 -22.87 -4.06
CA TRP A 92 -4.26 -21.62 -3.31
C TRP A 92 -3.05 -20.78 -3.76
N LEU A 93 -1.89 -21.41 -3.96
CA LEU A 93 -0.69 -20.72 -4.45
C LEU A 93 -0.91 -20.17 -5.86
N HIS A 94 -1.59 -20.91 -6.72
CA HIS A 94 -1.92 -20.47 -8.07
C HIS A 94 -2.84 -19.23 -8.04
N ASP A 95 -3.91 -19.28 -7.26
CA ASP A 95 -4.87 -18.17 -7.13
C ASP A 95 -4.19 -16.92 -6.55
N PHE A 96 -3.35 -17.11 -5.53
CA PHE A 96 -2.56 -16.03 -4.93
C PHE A 96 -1.60 -15.38 -5.93
N ALA A 97 -0.88 -16.20 -6.72
CA ALA A 97 -0.01 -15.69 -7.78
C ALA A 97 -0.80 -14.93 -8.86
N GLY A 98 -2.00 -15.40 -9.20
CA GLY A 98 -2.94 -14.72 -10.08
C GLY A 98 -3.31 -13.32 -9.58
N LEU A 99 -3.72 -13.21 -8.30
CA LEU A 99 -4.02 -11.93 -7.67
C LEU A 99 -2.82 -10.97 -7.68
N HIS A 100 -1.62 -11.49 -7.36
CA HIS A 100 -0.41 -10.69 -7.37
C HIS A 100 -0.08 -10.18 -8.78
N ARG A 101 -0.19 -11.04 -9.79
CA ARG A 101 0.02 -10.66 -11.20
C ARG A 101 -0.96 -9.57 -11.63
N SER A 102 -2.25 -9.72 -11.34
CA SER A 102 -3.26 -8.72 -11.67
C SER A 102 -3.00 -7.37 -10.98
N ALA A 103 -2.62 -7.39 -9.70
CA ALA A 103 -2.27 -6.17 -8.96
C ALA A 103 -1.05 -5.47 -9.56
N ALA A 104 -0.01 -6.22 -9.91
CA ALA A 104 1.19 -5.68 -10.55
C ALA A 104 0.88 -5.08 -11.93
N GLN A 105 0.03 -5.73 -12.71
CA GLN A 105 -0.42 -5.23 -14.02
C GLN A 105 -1.25 -3.94 -13.91
N ALA A 106 -2.15 -3.87 -12.93
CA ALA A 106 -2.92 -2.66 -12.65
C ALA A 106 -1.99 -1.50 -12.27
N LEU A 107 -1.05 -1.75 -11.35
CA LEU A 107 -0.07 -0.74 -10.93
C LEU A 107 0.82 -0.27 -12.10
N ALA A 108 1.29 -1.19 -12.95
CA ALA A 108 2.07 -0.83 -14.12
C ALA A 108 1.27 0.03 -15.11
N SER A 109 -0.02 -0.24 -15.26
CA SER A 109 -0.92 0.55 -16.10
C SER A 109 -1.14 1.95 -15.52
N ASP A 110 -1.37 2.06 -14.21
CA ASP A 110 -1.50 3.34 -13.50
C ASP A 110 -0.22 4.19 -13.63
N MET A 111 0.96 3.57 -13.50
CA MET A 111 2.24 4.27 -13.65
C MET A 111 2.43 4.81 -15.08
N LYS A 112 2.06 4.05 -16.10
CA LYS A 112 2.09 4.54 -17.49
C LYS A 112 1.16 5.73 -17.70
N LEU A 113 -0.06 5.65 -17.18
CA LEU A 113 -1.03 6.74 -17.27
C LEU A 113 -0.53 8.02 -16.58
N LEU A 114 -0.02 7.89 -15.36
CA LEU A 114 0.51 9.03 -14.61
C LEU A 114 1.74 9.65 -15.29
N THR A 115 2.60 8.82 -15.87
CA THR A 115 3.77 9.31 -16.62
C THR A 115 3.34 10.10 -17.84
N ALA A 116 2.36 9.62 -18.60
CA ALA A 116 1.82 10.32 -19.76
C ALA A 116 1.13 11.64 -19.36
N GLN A 117 0.33 11.64 -18.30
CA GLN A 117 -0.29 12.87 -17.77
C GLN A 117 0.75 13.91 -17.37
N HIS A 118 1.76 13.50 -16.61
CA HIS A 118 2.82 14.39 -16.17
C HIS A 118 3.66 14.95 -17.34
N GLU A 119 3.83 14.18 -18.42
CA GLU A 119 4.50 14.68 -19.62
C GLU A 119 3.70 15.78 -20.32
N VAL A 120 2.38 15.64 -20.39
CA VAL A 120 1.48 16.67 -20.94
C VAL A 120 1.52 17.93 -20.07
N GLU A 121 1.34 17.78 -18.75
CA GLU A 121 1.40 18.90 -17.80
C GLU A 121 2.74 19.65 -17.88
N ARG A 122 3.85 18.92 -18.03
CA ARG A 122 5.18 19.54 -18.24
C ARG A 122 5.26 20.34 -19.53
N LYS A 123 4.75 19.80 -20.65
CA LYS A 123 4.78 20.49 -21.94
C LYS A 123 3.92 21.76 -21.90
N GLU A 124 2.75 21.70 -21.28
CA GLU A 124 1.87 22.86 -21.08
C GLU A 124 2.52 23.93 -20.22
N ALA A 125 3.12 23.55 -19.07
CA ALA A 125 3.82 24.48 -18.20
C ALA A 125 5.01 25.14 -18.92
N ALA A 126 5.78 24.37 -19.71
CA ALA A 126 6.88 24.91 -20.50
C ALA A 126 6.39 25.91 -21.56
N PHE A 127 5.28 25.63 -22.24
CA PHE A 127 4.68 26.52 -23.22
C PHE A 127 4.21 27.84 -22.58
N GLN A 128 3.51 27.77 -21.44
CA GLN A 128 3.07 28.97 -20.71
C GLN A 128 4.25 29.82 -20.22
N LEU A 129 5.33 29.16 -19.78
CA LEU A 129 6.55 29.86 -19.40
C LEU A 129 7.17 30.62 -20.59
N GLN A 130 7.22 30.00 -21.77
CA GLN A 130 7.73 30.66 -22.97
C GLN A 130 6.85 31.87 -23.38
N LEU A 131 5.52 31.71 -23.33
CA LEU A 131 4.60 32.80 -23.65
C LEU A 131 4.76 33.99 -22.70
N THR A 132 4.86 33.73 -21.40
CA THR A 132 5.05 34.77 -20.39
C THR A 132 6.40 35.47 -20.53
N GLN A 133 7.47 34.72 -20.84
CA GLN A 133 8.79 35.30 -21.12
C GLN A 133 8.77 36.21 -22.36
N ALA A 134 8.10 35.79 -23.45
CA ALA A 134 7.96 36.60 -24.65
C ALA A 134 7.17 37.89 -24.37
N SER A 135 6.04 37.79 -23.65
CA SER A 135 5.26 38.97 -23.24
C SER A 135 6.08 39.93 -22.37
N LEU A 136 6.85 39.40 -21.41
CA LEU A 136 7.72 40.19 -20.56
C LEU A 136 8.79 40.93 -21.39
N ALA A 137 9.36 40.27 -22.40
CA ALA A 137 10.35 40.89 -23.29
C ALA A 137 9.74 42.05 -24.11
N GLU A 138 8.51 41.91 -24.59
CA GLU A 138 7.82 43.00 -25.29
C GLU A 138 7.53 44.19 -24.36
N VAL A 139 6.98 43.94 -23.17
CA VAL A 139 6.75 45.00 -22.17
C VAL A 139 8.06 45.67 -21.76
N GLN A 140 9.16 44.93 -21.69
CA GLN A 140 10.49 45.48 -21.43
C GLN A 140 10.91 46.46 -22.53
N LYS A 141 10.73 46.09 -23.81
CA LYS A 141 11.04 46.97 -24.97
C LYS A 141 10.17 48.22 -24.97
N GLU A 142 8.87 48.10 -24.71
CA GLU A 142 7.96 49.25 -24.60
C GLU A 142 8.39 50.20 -23.48
N ARG A 143 8.72 49.65 -22.31
CA ARG A 143 9.22 50.41 -21.16
C ARG A 143 10.53 51.12 -21.47
N ASP A 144 11.45 50.49 -22.19
CA ASP A 144 12.72 51.10 -22.60
C ASP A 144 12.51 52.20 -23.66
N LEU A 145 11.56 52.02 -24.60
CA LEU A 145 11.15 53.05 -25.55
C LEU A 145 10.52 54.27 -24.84
N LEU A 146 9.64 54.04 -23.87
CA LEU A 146 9.03 55.13 -23.09
C LEU A 146 10.08 55.89 -22.27
N LYS A 147 11.04 55.19 -21.65
CA LYS A 147 12.19 55.83 -20.99
C LYS A 147 12.95 56.72 -21.95
N TRP A 148 13.26 56.24 -23.15
CA TRP A 148 13.95 57.04 -24.17
C TRP A 148 13.15 58.30 -24.56
N LYS A 149 11.83 58.17 -24.78
CA LYS A 149 10.97 59.32 -25.11
C LYS A 149 10.96 60.36 -23.99
N LEU A 150 10.89 59.92 -22.73
CA LEU A 150 10.95 60.80 -21.55
C LEU A 150 12.28 61.56 -21.50
N PHE A 151 13.40 60.88 -21.70
CA PHE A 151 14.73 61.52 -21.73
C PHE A 151 14.82 62.61 -22.81
N LYS A 152 14.22 62.40 -23.98
CA LYS A 152 14.18 63.41 -25.05
C LYS A 152 13.28 64.60 -24.68
N ALA A 153 12.11 64.35 -24.10
CA ALA A 153 11.19 65.41 -23.67
C ALA A 153 11.78 66.31 -22.58
N VAL A 154 12.49 65.72 -21.60
CA VAL A 154 13.15 66.45 -20.51
C VAL A 154 14.38 67.24 -21.00
N ARG A 155 15.02 66.82 -22.10
CA ARG A 155 16.17 67.52 -22.72
C ARG A 155 15.78 68.59 -23.76
N LEU A 156 14.52 68.67 -24.17
CA LEU A 156 14.07 69.77 -25.04
C LEU A 156 13.98 71.07 -24.23
N PRO A 157 14.57 72.19 -24.69
CA PRO A 157 14.40 73.47 -24.02
C PRO A 157 12.93 73.87 -24.04
N SER A 158 12.33 74.11 -22.87
CA SER A 158 11.10 74.89 -22.79
C SER A 158 11.32 76.22 -23.50
N PRO A 159 10.37 76.75 -24.30
CA PRO A 159 10.44 78.13 -24.75
C PRO A 159 10.59 79.01 -23.52
N ALA A 160 11.70 79.73 -23.46
CA ALA A 160 12.05 80.55 -22.31
C ALA A 160 10.99 81.64 -22.14
N LEU A 161 10.20 81.58 -21.08
CA LEU A 161 9.57 82.78 -20.52
C LEU A 161 10.69 83.65 -19.92
N PRO A 162 10.76 84.96 -20.22
CA PRO A 162 11.81 85.83 -19.68
C PRO A 162 11.60 85.99 -18.17
N ARG A 163 12.59 85.55 -17.37
CA ARG A 163 12.58 85.78 -15.92
C ARG A 163 13.47 87.00 -15.60
N PRO A 164 12.95 88.04 -14.93
CA PRO A 164 13.75 89.20 -14.54
C PRO A 164 14.67 88.90 -13.35
N ALA A 165 15.74 89.70 -13.29
CA ALA A 165 16.94 89.58 -12.46
C ALA A 165 16.71 89.79 -10.94
N PRO A 166 17.68 89.42 -10.08
CA PRO A 166 17.50 89.24 -8.64
C PRO A 166 17.98 90.44 -7.81
N PRO A 167 17.55 90.57 -6.52
CA PRO A 167 18.28 91.34 -5.54
C PRO A 167 19.12 90.45 -4.59
N ARG A 168 20.21 91.08 -4.13
CA ARG A 168 21.40 90.56 -3.44
C ARG A 168 21.27 90.55 -1.90
N HIS A 169 21.92 89.55 -1.29
CA HIS A 169 22.65 89.47 0.02
C HIS A 169 21.92 89.89 1.32
N ALA A 170 22.11 89.31 2.53
CA ALA A 170 23.13 88.48 3.20
C ALA A 170 22.49 87.89 4.53
N PRO A 171 23.19 87.37 5.58
CA PRO A 171 24.49 86.69 5.75
C PRO A 171 24.31 85.30 6.51
N PRO A 172 25.36 84.60 7.01
CA PRO A 172 25.40 83.13 7.09
C PRO A 172 25.06 82.56 8.48
N ARG A 173 24.70 81.26 8.54
CA ARG A 173 24.79 80.47 9.76
C ARG A 173 25.41 79.09 9.51
N HIS A 174 26.62 78.98 10.08
CA HIS A 174 27.28 77.83 10.71
C HIS A 174 27.14 76.43 10.12
N ALA A 175 28.31 75.92 9.72
CA ALA A 175 28.63 74.52 9.52
C ALA A 175 28.53 73.74 10.84
N HIS A 176 27.91 72.56 10.77
CA HIS A 176 28.25 71.41 11.61
C HIS A 176 28.25 70.16 10.71
N SER A 177 29.44 69.81 10.23
CA SER A 177 29.77 68.40 9.98
C SER A 177 29.75 67.67 11.32
N VAL A 178 29.28 66.42 11.36
CA VAL A 178 29.86 65.32 12.15
C VAL A 178 29.08 64.01 11.94
N LEU A 179 29.84 63.03 11.47
CA LEU A 179 29.81 61.58 11.74
C LEU A 179 28.82 60.64 11.02
N LEU A 180 29.43 59.82 10.15
CA LEU A 180 29.10 58.41 9.98
C LEU A 180 29.01 57.67 11.33
N PRO A 181 28.21 56.60 11.38
CA PRO A 181 28.71 55.36 11.94
C PRO A 181 28.67 54.19 10.95
N CYS A 182 29.72 53.38 11.01
CA CYS A 182 29.80 52.01 10.46
C CYS A 182 28.98 51.01 11.31
N PRO A 183 28.80 49.75 10.88
CA PRO A 183 27.68 48.86 11.20
C PRO A 183 27.92 47.94 12.42
N PRO A 184 26.90 47.20 12.88
CA PRO A 184 27.13 45.90 13.54
C PRO A 184 26.11 44.80 13.13
N PRO A 185 26.21 43.57 13.66
CA PRO A 185 27.05 42.47 13.19
C PRO A 185 26.23 41.37 12.48
N THR A 186 26.88 40.52 11.68
CA THR A 186 26.40 39.15 11.46
C THR A 186 26.59 38.34 12.75
N PRO A 187 25.61 37.51 13.14
CA PRO A 187 25.90 36.09 13.07
C PRO A 187 24.75 35.28 12.48
N GLN A 188 25.17 34.28 11.71
CA GLN A 188 24.44 33.05 11.44
C GLN A 188 23.75 32.54 12.72
N CYS A 189 22.46 32.27 12.63
CA CYS A 189 21.91 30.97 13.01
C CYS A 189 20.57 30.77 12.28
N GLN A 190 20.53 29.65 11.57
CA GLN A 190 19.47 29.20 10.69
C GLN A 190 18.12 29.00 11.40
N GLY A 191 17.06 29.10 10.60
CA GLY A 191 15.98 28.13 10.70
C GLY A 191 14.65 28.67 11.20
N ARG A 192 14.08 29.63 10.47
CA ARG A 192 12.71 30.14 10.61
C ARG A 192 11.66 29.02 10.73
N SER A 193 10.99 29.00 11.88
CA SER A 193 9.56 28.67 11.98
C SER A 193 8.74 29.96 12.08
N GLN A 194 7.66 29.98 11.30
CA GLN A 194 6.30 30.41 11.66
C GLN A 194 6.02 31.75 12.40
N LEU A 195 5.05 32.45 11.79
CA LEU A 195 3.86 33.08 12.39
C LEU A 195 3.92 34.49 13.00
N CYS A 196 2.90 35.25 12.56
CA CYS A 196 2.12 36.26 13.27
C CYS A 196 2.78 37.60 13.59
N LEU A 197 2.09 38.74 13.67
CA LEU A 197 0.76 39.26 13.27
C LEU A 197 0.82 40.75 13.67
N LEU A 198 -0.15 41.54 13.16
CA LEU A 198 -0.73 42.76 13.74
C LEU A 198 -0.34 44.15 13.17
N PHE A 199 -1.43 44.79 12.72
CA PHE A 199 -1.79 46.24 12.75
C PHE A 199 -1.15 47.17 11.69
N SER A 200 -1.90 47.95 10.91
CA SER A 200 -3.01 48.83 11.32
C SER A 200 -4.02 49.19 10.22
N ARG A 201 -5.26 49.46 10.67
CA ARG A 201 -6.34 50.28 10.06
C ARG A 201 -5.81 51.68 9.64
N GLY A 202 -6.38 52.44 8.71
CA GLY A 202 -7.59 52.27 7.89
C GLY A 202 -7.91 53.51 7.02
N PHE A 203 -9.01 53.39 6.26
CA PHE A 203 -9.85 54.41 5.58
C PHE A 203 -9.22 55.23 4.42
N GLY A 204 -9.84 55.41 3.24
CA GLY A 204 -11.22 55.14 2.83
C GLY A 204 -11.42 55.06 1.31
N LEU A 205 -12.47 54.31 0.95
CA LEU A 205 -13.15 54.15 -0.34
C LEU A 205 -13.88 55.46 -0.78
N PRO A 206 -14.43 55.64 -2.01
CA PRO A 206 -15.19 54.61 -2.73
C PRO A 206 -15.29 54.59 -4.28
N ARG A 207 -15.78 53.43 -4.75
CA ARG A 207 -16.70 53.15 -5.88
C ARG A 207 -16.27 53.48 -7.32
N ARG A 208 -16.26 52.45 -8.18
CA ARG A 208 -17.42 52.07 -9.03
C ARG A 208 -17.25 50.67 -9.66
N GLN A 209 -18.41 50.10 -9.96
CA GLN A 209 -18.72 48.76 -10.47
C GLN A 209 -18.00 48.40 -11.79
N SER A 210 -17.71 47.12 -12.02
CA SER A 210 -18.51 46.26 -12.91
C SER A 210 -17.86 44.88 -13.13
N GLN A 211 -18.66 43.83 -12.89
CA GLN A 211 -18.77 42.54 -13.61
C GLN A 211 -17.51 41.73 -13.98
N SER A 212 -17.42 40.51 -13.44
CA SER A 212 -17.54 39.24 -14.20
C SER A 212 -16.79 38.09 -13.51
N GLY A 213 -17.29 36.86 -13.66
CA GLY A 213 -16.53 35.63 -13.44
C GLY A 213 -16.94 34.84 -12.20
N GLN A 214 -17.97 33.98 -12.35
CA GLN A 214 -18.16 32.87 -11.42
C GLN A 214 -16.97 31.91 -11.52
N ALA A 215 -16.20 31.83 -10.44
CA ALA A 215 -15.15 30.85 -10.24
C ALA A 215 -15.76 29.53 -9.75
N TRP A 216 -15.47 28.44 -10.46
CA TRP A 216 -15.77 27.08 -10.01
C TRP A 216 -14.81 26.65 -8.88
N PRO A 217 -15.27 25.97 -7.81
CA PRO A 217 -14.39 25.60 -6.72
C PRO A 217 -13.65 24.29 -7.04
N LEU A 218 -12.38 24.39 -7.44
CA LEU A 218 -11.44 23.26 -7.63
C LEU A 218 -11.01 22.58 -6.33
N SER A 219 -11.44 23.06 -5.16
CA SER A 219 -10.98 22.54 -3.86
C SER A 219 -11.71 21.29 -3.36
N VAL A 220 -12.88 20.93 -3.93
CA VAL A 220 -13.65 19.74 -3.50
C VAL A 220 -13.19 18.45 -4.20
N GLY A 221 -12.50 18.56 -5.35
CA GLY A 221 -12.08 17.41 -6.17
C GLY A 221 -10.81 16.70 -5.71
N LEU A 222 -9.91 17.39 -5.00
CA LEU A 222 -8.64 16.83 -4.53
C LEU A 222 -8.83 15.93 -3.30
N GLU A 223 -9.62 16.35 -2.31
CA GLU A 223 -9.89 15.52 -1.13
C GLU A 223 -10.69 14.25 -1.46
N GLN A 224 -11.65 14.32 -2.39
CA GLN A 224 -12.38 13.12 -2.82
C GLN A 224 -11.50 12.13 -3.58
N LYS A 225 -10.59 12.61 -4.44
CA LYS A 225 -9.62 11.74 -5.13
C LYS A 225 -8.65 11.07 -4.15
N GLU A 226 -8.24 11.78 -3.10
CA GLU A 226 -7.33 11.25 -2.07
C GLU A 226 -8.02 10.21 -1.18
N GLN A 227 -9.28 10.42 -0.80
CA GLN A 227 -10.13 9.46 -0.08
C GLN A 227 -10.38 8.17 -0.88
N VAL A 228 -10.68 8.28 -2.18
CA VAL A 228 -10.85 7.12 -3.07
C VAL A 228 -9.53 6.35 -3.24
N LYS A 229 -8.40 7.06 -3.32
CA LYS A 229 -7.05 6.47 -3.42
C LYS A 229 -6.64 5.76 -2.12
N ARG A 230 -7.04 6.27 -0.94
CA ARG A 230 -6.84 5.60 0.36
C ARG A 230 -7.73 4.36 0.53
N ARG A 231 -9.01 4.42 0.13
CA ARG A 231 -9.91 3.25 0.18
C ARG A 231 -9.49 2.11 -0.75
N ARG A 232 -8.95 2.41 -1.95
CA ARG A 232 -8.42 1.38 -2.86
C ARG A 232 -7.13 0.71 -2.39
N ARG A 233 -6.31 1.38 -1.58
CA ARG A 233 -5.04 0.82 -1.05
C ARG A 233 -5.22 -0.06 0.19
N GLN A 234 -6.25 0.17 1.01
CA GLN A 234 -6.46 -0.59 2.25
C GLN A 234 -7.32 -1.84 2.08
N GLY A 235 -8.21 -1.89 1.08
CA GLY A 235 -9.08 -3.04 0.83
C GLY A 235 -8.34 -4.38 0.62
N PRO A 236 -7.29 -4.45 -0.22
CA PRO A 236 -6.62 -5.71 -0.53
C PRO A 236 -5.81 -6.28 0.64
N LEU A 237 -5.11 -5.43 1.40
CA LEU A 237 -4.26 -5.87 2.52
C LEU A 237 -5.07 -6.38 3.72
N LEU A 238 -6.23 -5.77 4.01
CA LEU A 238 -7.13 -6.24 5.07
C LEU A 238 -7.85 -7.54 4.70
N LEU A 239 -8.14 -7.76 3.42
CA LEU A 239 -8.66 -9.05 2.91
C LEU A 239 -7.60 -10.15 2.99
N LEU A 240 -6.34 -9.84 2.64
CA LEU A 240 -5.21 -10.75 2.78
C LEU A 240 -4.97 -11.17 4.25
N LEU A 241 -4.98 -10.23 5.20
CA LEU A 241 -4.82 -10.55 6.62
C LEU A 241 -6.00 -11.31 7.23
N ARG A 242 -7.24 -11.10 6.74
CA ARG A 242 -8.41 -11.87 7.21
C ARG A 242 -8.44 -13.30 6.67
N LEU A 243 -7.85 -13.55 5.49
CA LEU A 243 -7.80 -14.89 4.89
C LEU A 243 -6.61 -15.74 5.39
N LEU A 244 -5.54 -15.12 5.92
CA LEU A 244 -4.41 -15.86 6.49
C LEU A 244 -4.67 -16.45 7.89
N LYS A 245 -5.55 -15.84 8.70
CA LYS A 245 -5.79 -16.27 10.09
C LYS A 245 -6.48 -17.62 10.29
N PRO A 246 -7.48 -18.02 9.48
CA PRO A 246 -8.17 -19.30 9.71
C PRO A 246 -7.29 -20.53 9.40
N GLN A 247 -6.41 -20.42 8.41
CA GLN A 247 -5.65 -21.55 7.85
C GLN A 247 -4.47 -21.98 8.74
N GLU A 248 -3.73 -21.03 9.34
CA GLU A 248 -2.64 -21.37 10.27
C GLU A 248 -3.14 -22.07 11.53
N GLU A 249 -4.36 -21.76 11.97
CA GLU A 249 -4.94 -22.33 13.18
C GLU A 249 -5.45 -23.77 12.95
N GLU A 250 -5.91 -24.08 11.73
CA GLU A 250 -6.30 -25.42 11.31
C GLU A 250 -5.08 -26.31 11.03
N ASP A 251 -4.03 -25.78 10.40
CA ASP A 251 -2.74 -26.46 10.23
C ASP A 251 -2.04 -26.72 11.58
N ARG A 252 -2.16 -25.80 12.54
CA ARG A 252 -1.65 -26.01 13.91
C ARG A 252 -2.49 -27.04 14.68
N ARG A 253 -3.82 -27.09 14.49
CA ARG A 253 -4.68 -28.14 15.07
C ARG A 253 -4.34 -29.51 14.53
N MET A 254 -4.08 -29.62 13.22
CA MET A 254 -3.69 -30.88 12.58
C MET A 254 -2.30 -31.35 13.02
N ARG A 255 -1.34 -30.44 13.27
CA ARG A 255 -0.01 -30.81 13.80
C ARG A 255 0.01 -31.15 15.28
N ARG A 256 -0.95 -30.70 16.10
CA ARG A 256 -0.93 -30.87 17.56
C ARG A 256 -1.79 -32.01 18.11
N GLY A 257 -2.46 -32.80 17.27
CA GLY A 257 -3.36 -33.86 17.74
C GLY A 257 -4.50 -33.27 18.56
N GLY A 258 -5.63 -32.97 17.90
CA GLY A 258 -6.73 -32.18 18.46
C GLY A 258 -7.07 -32.43 19.93
N LYS A 259 -6.66 -31.50 20.81
CA LYS A 259 -7.31 -31.27 22.11
C LYS A 259 -8.33 -30.15 21.93
N LEU A 260 -9.61 -30.47 22.13
CA LEU A 260 -10.66 -29.47 22.32
C LEU A 260 -10.39 -28.66 23.59
N PRO A 261 -10.61 -27.33 23.61
CA PRO A 261 -10.64 -26.58 24.85
C PRO A 261 -11.95 -26.90 25.58
N THR A 262 -11.82 -27.40 26.80
CA THR A 262 -12.89 -27.58 27.77
C THR A 262 -13.51 -26.21 28.06
N ARG A 263 -14.77 -26.02 27.66
CA ARG A 263 -15.56 -24.83 28.02
C ARG A 263 -15.81 -24.88 29.53
N GLN A 264 -15.13 -24.01 30.28
CA GLN A 264 -15.52 -23.68 31.65
C GLN A 264 -16.95 -23.12 31.61
N LYS A 265 -17.85 -23.76 32.35
CA LYS A 265 -19.19 -23.25 32.64
C LYS A 265 -19.06 -22.11 33.65
N ILE A 266 -19.67 -20.98 33.33
CA ILE A 266 -20.24 -20.04 34.32
C ILE A 266 -21.70 -20.45 34.46
#